data_AF-A0A9W7SXJ0-F1
#
_entry.id   AF-A0A9W7SXJ0-F1
#
_cell.length_a   1.000
_cell.length_b   1.000
_cell.length_c   1.000
_cell.angle_alpha   90.00
_cell.angle_beta   90.00
_cell.angle_gamma   90.00
#
_symmetry.space_group_name_H-M   'P 1'
#
loop_
_entity.id
_entity.type
_entity.pdbx_description
1 polymer ?
#
loop_
_entity_poly.entity_id
_entity_poly.type
_entity_poly.pdbx_seq_one_letter_code
_entity_poly.pdbx_strand_id
1 'polypeptide(L)'
;MKTILLGITVSTLALRTTAATISNASSVFVYNGEQSNEQFVFAYAVDTTENDLYIHMSAPAGNAWMAVGAGSSMKDTLMLIAYPSKNGTGMTLSPRIATEHSEPSYTDKVTCDLVYADDLEDGNTVTNDGYQGSGLFGTMTVNAVCHNATTDQSKSPLVAGFPVGSSDAMSPFIFAVGPGTVGNNNLQSNSLTASLREHDFYGHFSMNATAAAAPAGSQAQVPRPNAADNNYTLANADAAYATHADNDPAPIIHAGVMCITFVFIYPLGAMLLRILNKVKSHAVVQCIGLVLTTMATAGGIVMSSKYNKSKNFNSAHQIIGILIFIALWAQLTLGILNHRTFKQTGQKTTMGKVHLYLGPAVIFLGWINAPLGFVFGGNPHACLPYIVILLAVIIVYLSLRFCSHLCCGKRLKKDGAGPRQAEGAMQAGVEGYQYPQFGSVGVGAGGQGQGETYMQPPPSYSRHPYERQPSYRSEDVMLRPVESRESALAGQQAAQPRAMI
;
A
#
# COMPACT_ATOMS: atom_id res chain seq x y z
N MET A 1 -56.84 76.75 44.28
CA MET A 1 -56.74 76.07 42.97
C MET A 1 -55.56 76.64 42.20
N LYS A 2 -54.44 75.92 42.12
CA LYS A 2 -53.36 76.12 41.15
C LYS A 2 -52.87 74.73 40.76
N THR A 3 -53.29 74.28 39.59
CA THR A 3 -52.95 72.96 39.05
C THR A 3 -51.68 73.10 38.22
N ILE A 4 -50.63 72.35 38.59
CA ILE A 4 -49.36 72.27 37.85
C ILE A 4 -49.51 71.14 36.83
N LEU A 5 -49.39 71.46 35.53
CA LEU A 5 -49.29 70.48 34.46
C LEU A 5 -47.81 70.13 34.25
N LEU A 6 -47.45 68.87 34.46
CA LEU A 6 -46.13 68.31 34.14
C LEU A 6 -46.23 67.63 32.77
N GLY A 7 -45.59 68.19 31.74
CA GLY A 7 -45.53 67.59 30.41
C GLY A 7 -44.45 66.50 30.36
N ILE A 8 -44.86 65.26 30.09
CA ILE A 8 -43.95 64.14 29.85
C ILE A 8 -43.66 64.08 28.35
N THR A 9 -42.42 64.36 27.94
CA THR A 9 -41.94 64.10 26.58
C THR A 9 -41.53 62.62 26.46
N VAL A 10 -42.29 61.84 25.70
CA VAL A 10 -41.93 60.47 25.33
C VAL A 10 -41.02 60.53 24.10
N SER A 11 -39.71 60.34 24.28
CA SER A 11 -38.78 60.09 23.17
C SER A 11 -38.97 58.65 22.68
N THR A 12 -39.55 58.49 21.50
CA THR A 12 -39.60 57.22 20.79
C THR A 12 -38.20 56.89 20.24
N LEU A 13 -37.52 55.93 20.86
CA LEU A 13 -36.29 55.36 20.32
C LEU A 13 -36.67 54.44 19.14
N ALA A 14 -36.57 54.96 17.92
CA ALA A 14 -36.76 54.16 16.72
C ALA A 14 -35.59 53.17 16.58
N LEU A 15 -35.84 51.89 16.88
CA LEU A 15 -34.93 50.79 16.55
C LEU A 15 -34.85 50.69 15.01
N ARG A 16 -33.82 51.28 14.41
CA ARG A 16 -33.51 51.06 13.00
C ARG A 16 -32.82 49.70 12.88
N THR A 17 -33.59 48.65 12.60
CA THR A 17 -33.04 47.41 12.05
C THR A 17 -32.58 47.70 10.62
N THR A 18 -31.31 48.07 10.45
CA THR A 18 -30.68 48.03 9.13
C THR A 18 -30.55 46.56 8.76
N ALA A 19 -31.32 46.10 7.77
CA ALA A 19 -31.06 44.79 7.17
C ALA A 19 -29.62 44.79 6.67
N ALA A 20 -28.84 43.78 7.08
CA ALA A 20 -27.46 43.66 6.62
C ALA A 20 -27.47 43.53 5.08
N THR A 21 -26.61 44.30 4.42
CA THR A 21 -26.50 44.22 2.95
C THR A 21 -25.72 42.97 2.59
N ILE A 22 -26.19 42.22 1.60
CA ILE A 22 -25.47 41.05 1.10
C ILE A 22 -24.33 41.54 0.19
N SER A 23 -23.11 41.06 0.44
CA SER A 23 -21.92 41.40 -0.34
C SER A 23 -21.74 40.49 -1.55
N ASN A 24 -21.19 41.03 -2.64
CA ASN A 24 -20.72 40.26 -3.81
C ASN A 24 -19.19 40.15 -3.86
N ALA A 25 -18.50 40.51 -2.77
CA ALA A 25 -17.05 40.34 -2.65
C ALA A 25 -16.67 38.86 -2.87
N SER A 26 -15.75 38.61 -3.78
CA SER A 26 -15.27 37.27 -4.09
C SER A 26 -13.95 37.31 -4.86
N SER A 27 -13.19 36.23 -4.76
CA SER A 27 -12.15 35.90 -5.73
C SER A 27 -12.52 34.61 -6.44
N VAL A 28 -12.26 34.54 -7.74
CA VAL A 28 -12.68 33.45 -8.63
C VAL A 28 -11.48 32.99 -9.45
N PHE A 29 -11.09 31.74 -9.24
CA PHE A 29 -10.09 31.04 -10.02
C PHE A 29 -10.77 30.08 -10.99
N VAL A 30 -10.34 30.12 -12.24
CA VAL A 30 -10.80 29.22 -13.30
C VAL A 30 -9.58 28.67 -14.03
N TYR A 31 -9.47 27.35 -14.08
CA TYR A 31 -8.50 26.66 -14.90
C TYR A 31 -9.20 25.99 -16.07
N ASN A 32 -8.81 26.37 -17.29
CA ASN A 32 -9.26 25.75 -18.53
C ASN A 32 -8.11 24.91 -19.09
N GLY A 33 -8.28 23.59 -19.19
CA GLY A 33 -7.26 22.72 -19.81
C GLY A 33 -7.09 22.97 -21.31
N GLU A 34 -5.92 22.62 -21.88
CA GLU A 34 -5.63 22.83 -23.32
C GLU A 34 -6.35 21.85 -24.28
N GLN A 35 -6.91 20.73 -23.81
CA GLN A 35 -7.44 19.66 -24.69
C GLN A 35 -8.90 19.23 -24.48
N SER A 36 -9.63 19.88 -23.58
CA SER A 36 -11.05 19.57 -23.37
C SER A 36 -11.71 20.76 -22.68
N ASN A 37 -13.03 20.88 -22.81
CA ASN A 37 -13.88 21.85 -22.10
C ASN A 37 -13.90 21.59 -20.57
N GLU A 38 -12.78 21.23 -19.98
CA GLU A 38 -12.65 20.83 -18.59
C GLU A 38 -12.22 22.04 -17.78
N GLN A 39 -13.17 22.51 -16.98
CA GLN A 39 -13.00 23.68 -16.12
C GLN A 39 -12.92 23.21 -14.67
N PHE A 40 -11.80 23.52 -14.01
CA PHE A 40 -11.76 23.54 -12.55
C PHE A 40 -12.04 24.96 -12.09
N VAL A 41 -13.03 25.13 -11.23
CA VAL A 41 -13.41 26.44 -10.67
C VAL A 41 -13.26 26.38 -9.16
N PHE A 42 -12.63 27.41 -8.60
CA PHE A 42 -12.69 27.70 -7.18
C PHE A 42 -13.00 29.18 -6.97
N ALA A 43 -14.10 29.47 -6.30
CA ALA A 43 -14.42 30.81 -5.86
C ALA A 43 -14.63 30.84 -4.35
N TYR A 44 -14.19 31.90 -3.70
CA TYR A 44 -14.48 32.09 -2.28
C TYR A 44 -14.76 33.54 -1.90
N ALA A 45 -15.51 33.68 -0.82
CA ALA A 45 -15.81 34.91 -0.12
C ALA A 45 -15.66 34.68 1.39
N VAL A 46 -15.29 35.70 2.16
CA VAL A 46 -15.13 35.62 3.61
C VAL A 46 -16.04 36.63 4.29
N ASP A 47 -16.87 36.16 5.22
CA ASP A 47 -17.54 37.05 6.16
C ASP A 47 -16.53 37.48 7.23
N THR A 48 -16.17 38.75 7.25
CA THR A 48 -15.15 39.27 8.19
C THR A 48 -15.69 39.42 9.62
N THR A 49 -17.02 39.41 9.80
CA THR A 49 -17.66 39.50 11.11
C THR A 49 -17.65 38.14 11.79
N GLU A 50 -18.28 37.16 11.15
CA GLU A 50 -18.42 35.79 11.65
C GLU A 50 -17.17 34.93 11.41
N ASN A 51 -16.28 35.37 10.52
CA ASN A 51 -15.08 34.64 10.10
C ASN A 51 -15.40 33.33 9.36
N ASP A 52 -16.51 33.35 8.62
CA ASP A 52 -17.00 32.22 7.83
C ASP A 52 -16.53 32.31 6.38
N LEU A 53 -16.10 31.16 5.86
CA LEU A 53 -15.63 31.02 4.49
C LEU A 53 -16.74 30.45 3.61
N TYR A 54 -17.24 31.23 2.66
CA TYR A 54 -18.20 30.75 1.66
C TYR A 54 -17.46 30.36 0.39
N ILE A 55 -17.77 29.19 -0.17
CA ILE A 55 -17.08 28.66 -1.34
C ILE A 55 -18.03 28.15 -2.42
N HIS A 56 -17.55 28.25 -3.66
CA HIS A 56 -17.99 27.46 -4.80
C HIS A 56 -16.78 26.69 -5.34
N MET A 57 -16.96 25.40 -5.61
CA MET A 57 -15.99 24.54 -6.27
C MET A 57 -16.67 23.72 -7.35
N SER A 58 -16.08 23.64 -8.53
CA SER A 58 -16.53 22.70 -9.55
C SER A 58 -15.39 22.08 -10.33
N ALA A 59 -15.60 20.84 -10.79
CA ALA A 59 -14.66 20.08 -11.59
C ALA A 59 -15.40 19.04 -12.44
N PRO A 60 -14.80 18.51 -13.52
CA PRO A 60 -15.41 17.46 -14.32
C PRO A 60 -15.71 16.20 -13.48
N ALA A 61 -16.91 15.64 -13.63
CA ALA A 61 -17.39 14.43 -12.94
C ALA A 61 -16.65 13.15 -13.36
N GLY A 62 -15.79 13.24 -14.39
CA GLY A 62 -14.84 12.19 -14.73
C GLY A 62 -13.84 11.91 -13.60
N ASN A 63 -13.52 12.91 -12.77
CA ASN A 63 -12.58 12.79 -11.65
C ASN A 63 -13.23 12.15 -10.41
N ALA A 64 -12.46 11.39 -9.62
CA ALA A 64 -12.99 10.79 -8.40
C ALA A 64 -13.21 11.78 -7.26
N TRP A 65 -12.45 12.88 -7.25
CA TRP A 65 -12.52 13.93 -6.24
C TRP A 65 -11.89 15.21 -6.78
N MET A 66 -12.16 16.33 -6.13
CA MET A 66 -11.52 17.63 -6.40
C MET A 66 -11.09 18.27 -5.08
N ALA A 67 -10.03 19.08 -5.11
CA ALA A 67 -9.50 19.72 -3.91
C ALA A 67 -8.91 21.10 -4.19
N VAL A 68 -8.97 21.95 -3.17
CA VAL A 68 -8.24 23.21 -3.08
C VAL A 68 -7.57 23.32 -1.72
N GLY A 69 -6.35 23.83 -1.67
CA GLY A 69 -5.61 24.12 -0.44
C GLY A 69 -5.14 25.56 -0.40
N ALA A 70 -5.25 26.20 0.77
CA ALA A 70 -4.78 27.56 1.02
C ALA A 70 -3.31 27.55 1.49
N GLY A 71 -2.38 27.53 0.53
CA GLY A 71 -0.95 27.45 0.78
C GLY A 71 -0.16 27.10 -0.47
N SER A 72 1.17 27.02 -0.34
CA SER A 72 2.08 26.70 -1.44
C SER A 72 2.42 25.21 -1.57
N SER A 73 1.97 24.36 -0.64
CA SER A 73 2.26 22.92 -0.63
C SER A 73 1.19 22.14 0.14
N MET A 74 1.06 20.83 -0.09
CA MET A 74 0.10 19.99 0.68
C MET A 74 0.40 19.93 2.17
N LYS A 75 1.69 19.98 2.54
CA LYS A 75 2.13 19.88 3.93
C LYS A 75 1.59 21.02 4.76
N ASP A 76 1.03 20.67 5.92
CA ASP A 76 0.53 21.56 6.96
C ASP A 76 -0.48 22.62 6.46
N THR A 77 -1.14 22.33 5.34
CA THR A 77 -2.12 23.22 4.70
C THR A 77 -3.53 22.65 4.83
N LEU A 78 -4.50 23.50 5.20
CA LEU A 78 -5.91 23.15 5.12
C LEU A 78 -6.32 22.97 3.67
N MET A 79 -6.87 21.81 3.36
CA MET A 79 -7.45 21.46 2.08
C MET A 79 -8.94 21.17 2.22
N LEU A 80 -9.74 21.74 1.32
CA LEU A 80 -11.13 21.40 1.16
C LEU A 80 -11.22 20.38 0.03
N ILE A 81 -11.61 19.15 0.36
CA ILE A 81 -11.68 18.04 -0.59
C ILE A 81 -13.12 17.61 -0.76
N ALA A 82 -13.60 17.59 -2.00
CA ALA A 82 -14.95 17.20 -2.36
C ALA A 82 -14.95 15.94 -3.21
N TYR A 83 -15.92 15.06 -2.98
CA TYR A 83 -16.16 13.86 -3.79
C TYR A 83 -17.65 13.50 -3.81
N PRO A 84 -18.11 12.72 -4.81
CA PRO A 84 -19.48 12.23 -4.86
C PRO A 84 -19.89 11.52 -3.57
N SER A 85 -21.11 11.79 -3.11
CA SER A 85 -21.71 11.05 -2.00
C SER A 85 -22.00 9.61 -2.42
N LYS A 86 -22.35 8.76 -1.46
CA LYS A 86 -22.59 7.32 -1.66
C LYS A 86 -23.68 7.01 -2.70
N ASN A 87 -24.63 7.93 -2.92
CA ASN A 87 -25.67 7.80 -3.94
C ASN A 87 -25.18 8.14 -5.37
N GLY A 88 -23.98 8.69 -5.52
CA GLY A 88 -23.39 9.10 -6.78
C GLY A 88 -23.97 10.38 -7.41
N THR A 89 -24.94 11.03 -6.77
CA THR A 89 -25.63 12.22 -7.32
C THR A 89 -25.45 13.49 -6.49
N GLY A 90 -25.08 13.36 -5.22
CA GLY A 90 -24.74 14.48 -4.35
C GLY A 90 -23.25 14.58 -4.10
N MET A 91 -22.86 15.53 -3.26
CA MET A 91 -21.46 15.75 -2.87
C MET A 91 -21.21 15.55 -1.38
N THR A 92 -19.97 15.21 -1.05
CA THR A 92 -19.43 15.19 0.31
C THR A 92 -18.20 16.08 0.34
N LEU A 93 -18.20 17.07 1.24
CA LEU A 93 -17.08 18.00 1.45
C LEU A 93 -16.36 17.65 2.75
N SER A 94 -15.05 17.48 2.68
CA SER A 94 -14.19 17.05 3.78
C SER A 94 -13.01 18.01 3.93
N PRO A 95 -12.95 18.81 5.02
CA PRO A 95 -11.75 19.56 5.36
C PRO A 95 -10.67 18.61 5.88
N ARG A 96 -9.47 18.69 5.29
CA ARG A 96 -8.35 17.80 5.60
C ARG A 96 -7.03 18.55 5.71
N ILE A 97 -6.07 17.97 6.42
CA ILE A 97 -4.69 18.45 6.53
C ILE A 97 -3.75 17.28 6.26
N ALA A 98 -2.69 17.51 5.50
CA ALA A 98 -1.61 16.54 5.34
C ALA A 98 -0.39 16.97 6.16
N THR A 99 0.33 16.01 6.74
CA THR A 99 1.56 16.27 7.49
C THR A 99 2.81 16.35 6.61
N GLU A 100 2.74 15.76 5.41
CA GLU A 100 3.81 15.66 4.41
C GLU A 100 3.16 15.44 3.03
N HIS A 101 3.91 14.90 2.05
CA HIS A 101 3.38 14.37 0.79
C HIS A 101 2.69 12.99 0.97
N SER A 102 1.65 12.97 1.82
CA SER A 102 0.83 11.80 2.12
C SER A 102 -0.65 12.17 2.10
N GLU A 103 -1.52 11.17 1.97
CA GLU A 103 -2.97 11.32 1.96
C GLU A 103 -3.47 12.21 3.13
N PRO A 104 -4.11 13.36 2.83
CA PRO A 104 -4.63 14.25 3.86
C PRO A 104 -5.65 13.56 4.77
N SER A 105 -5.56 13.83 6.08
CA SER A 105 -6.47 13.31 7.09
C SER A 105 -7.52 14.35 7.45
N TYR A 106 -8.77 13.91 7.68
CA TYR A 106 -9.86 14.78 8.12
C TYR A 106 -9.49 15.54 9.40
N THR A 107 -9.91 16.80 9.49
CA THR A 107 -9.82 17.62 10.71
C THR A 107 -11.20 18.06 11.16
N ASP A 108 -11.48 17.91 12.45
CA ASP A 108 -12.69 18.38 13.13
C ASP A 108 -12.60 19.85 13.59
N LYS A 109 -11.47 20.51 13.33
CA LYS A 109 -11.28 21.93 13.63
C LYS A 109 -12.05 22.86 12.70
N VAL A 110 -12.47 22.34 11.55
CA VAL A 110 -13.25 23.05 10.53
C VAL A 110 -14.54 22.27 10.30
N THR A 111 -15.65 22.99 10.32
CA THR A 111 -16.97 22.43 9.99
C THR A 111 -17.44 23.10 8.71
N CYS A 112 -17.87 22.31 7.73
CA CYS A 112 -18.43 22.83 6.49
C CYS A 112 -19.85 22.30 6.29
N ASP A 113 -20.78 23.21 6.02
CA ASP A 113 -22.18 22.93 5.72
C ASP A 113 -22.47 23.26 4.26
N LEU A 114 -23.12 22.32 3.56
CA LEU A 114 -23.52 22.52 2.17
C LEU A 114 -24.65 23.55 2.10
N VAL A 115 -24.50 24.52 1.19
CA VAL A 115 -25.45 25.62 0.99
C VAL A 115 -26.29 25.36 -0.25
N TYR A 116 -27.61 25.42 -0.09
CA TYR A 116 -28.59 25.30 -1.16
C TYR A 116 -29.36 26.60 -1.29
N ALA A 117 -29.40 27.16 -2.51
CA ALA A 117 -30.18 28.35 -2.84
C ALA A 117 -30.73 28.22 -4.26
N ASP A 118 -31.89 28.80 -4.52
CA ASP A 118 -32.59 28.67 -5.81
C ASP A 118 -31.80 29.24 -7.00
N ASP A 119 -30.87 30.15 -6.72
CA ASP A 119 -29.99 30.82 -7.67
C ASP A 119 -28.59 30.18 -7.77
N LEU A 120 -28.35 29.08 -7.05
CA LEU A 120 -27.16 28.24 -7.18
C LEU A 120 -27.51 26.99 -8.00
N GLU A 121 -27.51 27.15 -9.31
CA GLU A 121 -27.79 26.09 -10.28
C GLU A 121 -26.91 24.85 -10.04
N ASP A 122 -27.54 23.66 -10.08
CA ASP A 122 -26.91 22.36 -9.83
C ASP A 122 -26.08 22.26 -8.53
N GLY A 123 -26.40 23.10 -7.53
CA GLY A 123 -25.67 23.19 -6.28
C GLY A 123 -25.58 21.86 -5.53
N ASN A 124 -24.35 21.47 -5.19
CA ASN A 124 -24.05 20.24 -4.43
C ASN A 124 -24.44 18.94 -5.14
N THR A 125 -24.43 18.94 -6.48
CA THR A 125 -24.78 17.78 -7.30
C THR A 125 -23.61 17.27 -8.14
N VAL A 126 -23.75 16.01 -8.58
CA VAL A 126 -22.96 15.43 -9.66
C VAL A 126 -23.89 15.32 -10.86
N THR A 127 -23.71 16.18 -11.85
CA THR A 127 -24.47 16.10 -13.09
C THR A 127 -23.86 15.02 -13.98
N ASN A 128 -24.73 14.29 -14.66
CA ASN A 128 -24.36 13.33 -15.68
C ASN A 128 -24.89 13.87 -17.01
N ASP A 129 -24.31 14.97 -17.50
CA ASP A 129 -24.71 15.43 -18.83
C ASP A 129 -24.44 14.30 -19.84
N GLY A 130 -25.50 13.98 -20.57
CA GLY A 130 -25.76 12.65 -21.07
C GLY A 130 -24.66 12.06 -21.93
N TYR A 131 -24.26 10.83 -21.59
CA TYR A 131 -23.74 9.89 -22.57
C TYR A 131 -24.81 9.65 -23.63
N GLN A 132 -24.82 10.47 -24.69
CA GLN A 132 -25.18 10.15 -26.09
C GLN A 132 -24.58 11.21 -27.03
N GLY A 133 -23.27 11.14 -27.25
CA GLY A 133 -22.63 11.71 -28.45
C GLY A 133 -22.25 13.20 -28.45
N SER A 134 -22.38 13.94 -27.34
CA SER A 134 -22.06 15.38 -27.27
C SER A 134 -20.60 15.70 -26.89
N GLY A 135 -19.84 14.75 -26.34
CA GLY A 135 -18.46 14.98 -25.90
C GLY A 135 -18.33 15.91 -24.67
N LEU A 136 -19.44 16.22 -24.00
CA LEU A 136 -19.45 17.03 -22.78
C LEU A 136 -19.43 16.10 -21.55
N PHE A 137 -18.52 16.39 -20.63
CA PHE A 137 -18.43 15.71 -19.34
C PHE A 137 -19.41 16.35 -18.36
N GLY A 138 -20.06 15.55 -17.52
CA GLY A 138 -20.82 16.09 -16.39
C GLY A 138 -19.91 16.81 -15.39
N THR A 139 -20.51 17.47 -14.40
CA THR A 139 -19.80 18.35 -13.44
C THR A 139 -20.10 17.93 -12.01
N MET A 140 -19.08 17.95 -11.16
CA MET A 140 -19.24 17.94 -9.71
C MET A 140 -19.23 19.37 -9.22
N THR A 141 -20.28 19.78 -8.51
CA THR A 141 -20.41 21.15 -7.99
C THR A 141 -20.60 21.12 -6.48
N VAL A 142 -19.86 21.94 -5.74
CA VAL A 142 -20.00 22.11 -4.29
C VAL A 142 -20.13 23.59 -3.94
N ASN A 143 -21.16 23.90 -3.18
CA ASN A 143 -21.44 25.20 -2.58
C ASN A 143 -21.52 25.01 -1.07
N ALA A 144 -20.69 25.71 -0.31
CA ALA A 144 -20.63 25.50 1.13
C ALA A 144 -20.27 26.77 1.90
N VAL A 145 -20.60 26.75 3.19
CA VAL A 145 -20.03 27.64 4.21
C VAL A 145 -19.15 26.79 5.12
N CYS A 146 -17.95 27.26 5.41
CA CYS A 146 -16.99 26.61 6.28
C CYS A 146 -16.63 27.53 7.46
N HIS A 147 -16.90 27.04 8.65
CA HIS A 147 -16.63 27.71 9.92
C HIS A 147 -15.21 27.41 10.39
N ASN A 148 -14.54 28.40 11.00
CA ASN A 148 -13.16 28.28 11.51
C ASN A 148 -12.12 27.88 10.45
N ALA A 149 -12.42 28.11 9.17
CA ALA A 149 -11.56 27.72 8.06
C ALA A 149 -10.47 28.73 7.73
N THR A 150 -10.48 29.92 8.35
CA THR A 150 -9.61 31.04 7.95
C THR A 150 -8.32 31.16 8.78
N THR A 151 -7.38 32.00 8.32
CA THR A 151 -6.10 32.28 9.00
C THR A 151 -6.19 33.27 10.16
N ASP A 152 -7.36 33.84 10.46
CA ASP A 152 -7.48 34.76 11.59
C ASP A 152 -7.38 33.98 12.91
N GLN A 153 -6.17 33.85 13.44
CA GLN A 153 -5.86 33.12 14.66
C GLN A 153 -6.54 33.71 15.91
N SER A 154 -7.08 34.93 15.86
CA SER A 154 -7.89 35.49 16.95
C SER A 154 -9.28 34.85 17.03
N LYS A 155 -9.73 34.23 15.93
CA LYS A 155 -11.05 33.61 15.77
C LYS A 155 -11.01 32.14 15.31
N SER A 156 -9.86 31.64 14.86
CA SER A 156 -9.66 30.30 14.31
C SER A 156 -8.56 29.53 15.05
N PRO A 157 -8.74 28.23 15.36
CA PRO A 157 -7.71 27.38 15.98
C PRO A 157 -6.65 26.90 14.96
N LEU A 158 -6.74 27.30 13.69
CA LEU A 158 -5.82 26.86 12.63
C LEU A 158 -4.63 27.81 12.48
N VAL A 159 -3.45 27.22 12.33
CA VAL A 159 -2.21 27.94 12.02
C VAL A 159 -2.13 28.32 10.52
N ALA A 160 -2.73 27.51 9.66
CA ALA A 160 -2.75 27.69 8.20
C ALA A 160 -4.14 27.38 7.60
N GLY A 161 -5.03 28.39 7.63
CA GLY A 161 -6.36 28.37 7.01
C GLY A 161 -6.42 29.18 5.71
N PHE A 162 -7.63 29.50 5.26
CA PHE A 162 -7.89 30.38 4.13
C PHE A 162 -7.64 31.85 4.52
N PRO A 163 -6.93 32.63 3.69
CA PRO A 163 -6.51 33.99 4.03
C PRO A 163 -7.70 34.96 4.13
N VAL A 164 -7.61 35.90 5.09
CA VAL A 164 -8.56 37.01 5.29
C VAL A 164 -7.81 38.34 5.11
N GLY A 165 -8.30 39.24 4.27
CA GLY A 165 -7.54 40.42 3.84
C GLY A 165 -7.38 41.52 4.90
N SER A 166 -6.22 42.20 4.87
CA SER A 166 -6.11 43.63 5.21
C SER A 166 -4.95 44.42 4.57
N SER A 167 -4.17 43.86 3.64
CA SER A 167 -3.30 44.63 2.71
C SER A 167 -2.72 43.75 1.59
N ASP A 168 -3.00 44.09 0.33
CA ASP A 168 -2.45 43.55 -0.95
C ASP A 168 -1.58 42.28 -0.91
N ALA A 169 -2.16 41.13 -0.58
CA ALA A 169 -1.43 39.86 -0.60
C ALA A 169 -2.18 38.84 -1.43
N MET A 170 -1.88 38.81 -2.73
CA MET A 170 -2.10 37.61 -3.54
C MET A 170 -1.55 36.42 -2.76
N SER A 171 -2.44 35.55 -2.31
CA SER A 171 -2.12 34.43 -1.42
C SER A 171 -1.97 33.17 -2.27
N PRO A 172 -1.00 32.30 -1.97
CA PRO A 172 -0.78 31.09 -2.72
C PRO A 172 -1.87 30.05 -2.44
N PHE A 173 -2.31 29.37 -3.49
CA PHE A 173 -3.22 28.25 -3.42
C PHE A 173 -2.70 27.09 -4.28
N ILE A 174 -3.15 25.90 -3.94
CA ILE A 174 -2.97 24.69 -4.74
C ILE A 174 -4.34 24.12 -5.09
N PHE A 175 -4.46 23.52 -6.26
CA PHE A 175 -5.62 22.73 -6.64
C PHE A 175 -5.20 21.36 -7.13
N ALA A 176 -6.08 20.39 -7.00
CA ALA A 176 -5.86 19.05 -7.52
C ALA A 176 -7.17 18.35 -7.86
N VAL A 177 -7.11 17.44 -8.82
CA VAL A 177 -8.19 16.52 -9.16
C VAL A 177 -7.72 15.07 -9.05
N GLY A 178 -8.61 14.26 -8.50
CA GLY A 178 -8.37 12.84 -8.26
C GLY A 178 -8.42 12.00 -9.54
N PRO A 179 -7.88 10.77 -9.48
CA PRO A 179 -7.86 9.89 -10.63
C PRO A 179 -9.26 9.52 -11.04
N GLY A 180 -9.49 9.37 -12.34
CA GLY A 180 -10.81 9.21 -12.87
C GLY A 180 -10.85 8.49 -14.21
N THR A 181 -11.94 7.79 -14.48
CA THR A 181 -12.24 7.28 -15.82
C THR A 181 -13.72 7.48 -16.08
N VAL A 182 -14.04 8.06 -17.22
CA VAL A 182 -15.41 8.33 -17.65
C VAL A 182 -16.25 7.06 -17.53
N GLY A 183 -17.37 7.13 -16.79
CA GLY A 183 -18.34 6.03 -16.67
C GLY A 183 -17.96 4.88 -15.74
N ASN A 184 -16.89 5.00 -14.93
CA ASN A 184 -16.54 4.00 -13.92
C ASN A 184 -16.91 4.49 -12.51
N ASN A 185 -17.05 3.57 -11.56
CA ASN A 185 -17.37 3.86 -10.16
C ASN A 185 -16.19 4.55 -9.48
N ASN A 186 -16.07 5.84 -9.74
CA ASN A 186 -15.27 6.82 -9.01
C ASN A 186 -15.60 6.77 -7.51
N LEU A 187 -14.77 7.40 -6.67
CA LEU A 187 -15.00 7.47 -5.24
C LEU A 187 -16.43 7.97 -4.93
N GLN A 188 -17.23 7.13 -4.26
CA GLN A 188 -18.59 7.46 -3.83
C GLN A 188 -18.74 7.14 -2.35
N SER A 189 -18.78 8.15 -1.50
CA SER A 189 -18.78 7.96 -0.05
C SER A 189 -19.34 9.15 0.70
N ASN A 190 -20.11 8.89 1.76
CA ASN A 190 -20.54 9.92 2.72
C ASN A 190 -19.53 10.10 3.87
N SER A 191 -18.47 9.29 3.91
CA SER A 191 -17.49 9.35 5.00
C SER A 191 -16.54 10.52 4.77
N LEU A 192 -16.37 11.38 5.76
CA LEU A 192 -15.38 12.47 5.74
C LEU A 192 -13.93 11.97 5.73
N THR A 193 -13.71 10.70 6.08
CA THR A 193 -12.39 10.04 6.11
C THR A 193 -12.22 9.03 4.98
N ALA A 194 -12.99 9.15 3.89
CA ALA A 194 -12.89 8.24 2.76
C ALA A 194 -11.46 8.24 2.19
N SER A 195 -10.95 7.05 1.84
CA SER A 195 -9.58 6.93 1.32
C SER A 195 -9.46 7.56 -0.06
N LEU A 196 -8.47 8.43 -0.23
CA LEU A 196 -8.18 9.11 -1.48
C LEU A 196 -6.99 8.44 -2.17
N ARG A 197 -7.10 8.24 -3.48
CA ARG A 197 -5.93 7.98 -4.32
C ARG A 197 -5.19 9.30 -4.60
N GLU A 198 -3.87 9.24 -4.80
CA GLU A 198 -3.03 10.36 -5.23
C GLU A 198 -3.64 11.02 -6.48
N HIS A 199 -3.60 12.36 -6.56
CA HIS A 199 -4.18 13.12 -7.68
C HIS A 199 -3.55 12.72 -9.01
N ASP A 200 -4.33 12.80 -10.09
CA ASP A 200 -3.81 12.64 -11.46
C ASP A 200 -3.38 13.99 -12.06
N PHE A 201 -3.88 15.11 -11.53
CA PHE A 201 -3.51 16.44 -11.97
C PHE A 201 -3.56 17.44 -10.82
N TYR A 202 -2.56 18.32 -10.75
CA TYR A 202 -2.50 19.39 -9.76
C TYR A 202 -1.77 20.61 -10.31
N GLY A 203 -1.88 21.72 -9.60
CA GLY A 203 -1.13 22.93 -9.90
C GLY A 203 -1.27 23.98 -8.82
N HIS A 204 -0.66 25.13 -9.09
CA HIS A 204 -0.60 26.27 -8.20
C HIS A 204 -1.29 27.47 -8.82
N PHE A 205 -1.81 28.35 -7.98
CA PHE A 205 -2.37 29.64 -8.39
C PHE A 205 -2.29 30.63 -7.22
N SER A 206 -2.72 31.86 -7.44
CA SER A 206 -2.80 32.85 -6.36
C SER A 206 -4.07 33.66 -6.47
N MET A 207 -4.65 34.03 -5.33
CA MET A 207 -5.90 34.79 -5.27
C MET A 207 -5.79 35.98 -4.31
N ASN A 208 -6.52 37.05 -4.61
CA ASN A 208 -6.53 38.26 -3.81
C ASN A 208 -7.49 38.12 -2.61
N ALA A 209 -6.93 37.84 -1.43
CA ALA A 209 -7.72 37.70 -0.20
C ALA A 209 -8.48 38.96 0.21
N THR A 210 -8.01 40.15 -0.20
CA THR A 210 -8.71 41.41 0.07
C THR A 210 -9.99 41.53 -0.75
N ALA A 211 -9.98 41.07 -2.01
CA ALA A 211 -11.16 41.09 -2.86
C ALA A 211 -12.22 40.05 -2.45
N ALA A 212 -11.81 38.98 -1.77
CA ALA A 212 -12.72 37.97 -1.23
C ALA A 212 -13.38 38.40 0.10
N ALA A 213 -12.84 39.38 0.82
CA ALA A 213 -13.35 39.80 2.11
C ALA A 213 -14.60 40.68 1.96
N ALA A 214 -15.72 40.27 2.57
CA ALA A 214 -16.92 41.09 2.62
C ALA A 214 -16.65 42.38 3.43
N PRO A 215 -17.10 43.55 2.93
CA PRO A 215 -16.97 44.81 3.66
C PRO A 215 -17.61 44.75 5.05
N ALA A 216 -17.06 45.49 6.00
CA ALA A 216 -17.60 45.58 7.35
C ALA A 216 -19.09 46.02 7.32
N GLY A 217 -19.96 45.27 7.99
CA GLY A 217 -21.40 45.52 8.04
C GLY A 217 -22.22 44.89 6.90
N SER A 218 -21.57 44.16 5.99
CA SER A 218 -22.22 43.30 5.00
C SER A 218 -22.05 41.81 5.35
N GLN A 219 -22.97 40.98 4.88
CA GLN A 219 -22.88 39.52 5.00
C GLN A 219 -22.26 38.90 3.75
N ALA A 220 -21.36 37.95 3.90
CA ALA A 220 -20.86 37.15 2.77
C ALA A 220 -21.89 36.08 2.36
N GLN A 221 -21.65 35.49 1.20
CA GLN A 221 -22.46 34.41 0.63
C GLN A 221 -21.61 33.58 -0.33
N VAL A 222 -22.13 32.42 -0.75
CA VAL A 222 -21.50 31.63 -1.82
C VAL A 222 -21.32 32.51 -3.06
N PRO A 223 -20.08 32.64 -3.59
CA PRO A 223 -19.85 33.39 -4.82
C PRO A 223 -20.72 32.86 -5.96
N ARG A 224 -21.33 33.78 -6.71
CA ARG A 224 -22.11 33.47 -7.91
C ARG A 224 -21.25 33.58 -9.17
N PRO A 225 -21.69 33.00 -10.29
CA PRO A 225 -21.09 33.26 -11.60
C PRO A 225 -20.95 34.76 -11.86
N ASN A 226 -19.81 35.16 -12.43
CA ASN A 226 -19.42 36.56 -12.64
C ASN A 226 -19.46 36.98 -14.12
N ALA A 227 -19.99 36.13 -15.00
CA ALA A 227 -20.23 36.43 -16.40
C ALA A 227 -21.73 36.42 -16.75
N ALA A 228 -22.09 37.04 -17.87
CA ALA A 228 -23.50 37.24 -18.28
C ALA A 228 -24.20 35.93 -18.73
N ASP A 229 -23.43 34.87 -19.00
CA ASP A 229 -23.86 33.54 -19.42
C ASP A 229 -23.94 32.54 -18.26
N ASN A 230 -24.04 33.03 -17.02
CA ASN A 230 -24.00 32.23 -15.79
C ASN A 230 -22.73 31.38 -15.65
N ASN A 231 -21.61 31.78 -16.28
CA ASN A 231 -20.34 31.11 -16.13
C ASN A 231 -19.39 31.82 -15.15
N TYR A 232 -18.44 31.06 -14.59
CA TYR A 232 -17.32 31.59 -13.84
C TYR A 232 -16.18 31.96 -14.78
N THR A 233 -15.62 33.14 -14.57
CA THR A 233 -14.45 33.66 -15.27
C THR A 233 -13.41 34.11 -14.26
N LEU A 234 -12.14 34.02 -14.64
CA LEU A 234 -11.02 34.38 -13.78
C LEU A 234 -11.16 35.84 -13.30
N ALA A 235 -11.22 36.05 -11.98
CA ALA A 235 -11.33 37.37 -11.38
C ALA A 235 -10.62 37.39 -10.02
N ASN A 236 -9.80 38.41 -9.80
CA ASN A 236 -9.02 38.56 -8.56
C ASN A 236 -8.11 37.33 -8.26
N ALA A 237 -7.68 36.63 -9.30
CA ALA A 237 -6.81 35.47 -9.23
C ALA A 237 -5.86 35.44 -10.45
N ASP A 238 -4.68 34.86 -10.27
CA ASP A 238 -3.73 34.61 -11.35
C ASP A 238 -4.06 33.31 -12.08
N ALA A 239 -3.57 33.18 -13.31
CA ALA A 239 -3.61 31.92 -14.04
C ALA A 239 -2.83 30.81 -13.31
N ALA A 240 -3.21 29.55 -13.57
CA ALA A 240 -2.50 28.41 -13.02
C ALA A 240 -1.03 28.37 -13.48
N TYR A 241 -0.14 27.95 -12.60
CA TYR A 241 1.27 27.71 -12.89
C TYR A 241 1.75 26.42 -12.23
N ALA A 242 2.91 25.92 -12.66
CA ALA A 242 3.49 24.65 -12.18
C ALA A 242 2.45 23.51 -12.17
N THR A 243 1.72 23.38 -13.27
CA THR A 243 0.73 22.32 -13.45
C THR A 243 1.42 21.02 -13.86
N HIS A 244 0.98 19.92 -13.27
CA HIS A 244 1.59 18.61 -13.47
C HIS A 244 0.52 17.53 -13.52
N ALA A 245 0.73 16.58 -14.45
CA ALA A 245 -0.01 15.33 -14.46
C ALA A 245 0.79 14.27 -13.70
N ASP A 246 0.18 13.68 -12.69
CA ASP A 246 0.75 12.62 -11.90
C ASP A 246 0.29 11.26 -12.40
N ASN A 247 1.14 10.28 -12.20
CA ASN A 247 0.81 8.88 -12.38
C ASN A 247 1.42 8.11 -11.22
N ASP A 248 0.63 7.28 -10.53
CA ASP A 248 1.11 6.39 -9.47
C ASP A 248 1.22 4.94 -9.98
N PRO A 249 2.32 4.56 -10.68
CA PRO A 249 2.51 3.20 -11.17
C PRO A 249 2.93 2.22 -10.06
N ALA A 250 3.28 2.70 -8.86
CA ALA A 250 3.86 1.88 -7.80
C ALA A 250 2.94 0.71 -7.36
N PRO A 251 1.61 0.89 -7.17
CA PRO A 251 0.71 -0.22 -6.87
C PRO A 251 0.71 -1.28 -7.97
N ILE A 252 0.74 -0.88 -9.24
CA ILE A 252 0.71 -1.78 -10.40
C ILE A 252 2.01 -2.58 -10.47
N ILE A 253 3.17 -1.93 -10.28
CA ILE A 253 4.48 -2.58 -10.27
C ILE A 253 4.56 -3.58 -9.12
N HIS A 254 4.16 -3.20 -7.90
CA HIS A 254 4.14 -4.11 -6.74
C HIS A 254 3.28 -5.35 -7.03
N ALA A 255 2.05 -5.15 -7.50
CA ALA A 255 1.13 -6.23 -7.82
C ALA A 255 1.68 -7.15 -8.91
N GLY A 256 2.20 -6.59 -10.00
CA GLY A 256 2.77 -7.34 -11.12
C GLY A 256 3.96 -8.19 -10.70
N VAL A 257 4.93 -7.61 -10.00
CA VAL A 257 6.12 -8.34 -9.53
C VAL A 257 5.73 -9.44 -8.54
N MET A 258 4.82 -9.17 -7.60
CA MET A 258 4.34 -10.17 -6.64
C MET A 258 3.61 -11.33 -7.34
N CYS A 259 2.67 -11.05 -8.24
CA CYS A 259 1.96 -12.08 -8.98
C CYS A 259 2.91 -12.93 -9.83
N ILE A 260 3.83 -12.31 -10.58
CA ILE A 260 4.82 -13.04 -11.39
C ILE A 260 5.64 -13.98 -10.50
N THR A 261 6.08 -13.48 -9.34
CA THR A 261 6.96 -14.23 -8.46
C THR A 261 6.26 -15.42 -7.79
N PHE A 262 5.05 -15.22 -7.25
CA PHE A 262 4.29 -16.26 -6.55
C PHE A 262 3.57 -17.25 -7.46
N VAL A 263 3.14 -16.83 -8.65
CA VAL A 263 2.44 -17.70 -9.60
C VAL A 263 3.43 -18.48 -10.46
N PHE A 264 4.56 -17.89 -10.86
CA PHE A 264 5.49 -18.50 -11.81
C PHE A 264 6.85 -18.86 -11.20
N ILE A 265 7.57 -17.90 -10.61
CA ILE A 265 8.98 -18.09 -10.25
C ILE A 265 9.15 -19.12 -9.13
N TYR A 266 8.45 -18.96 -8.00
CA TYR A 266 8.57 -19.89 -6.87
C TYR A 266 8.14 -21.33 -7.23
N PRO A 267 7.00 -21.55 -7.93
CA PRO A 267 6.63 -22.88 -8.43
C PRO A 267 7.64 -23.45 -9.44
N LEU A 268 8.20 -22.63 -10.33
CA LEU A 268 9.22 -23.06 -11.29
C LEU A 268 10.48 -23.58 -10.58
N GLY A 269 10.96 -22.87 -9.55
CA GLY A 269 12.10 -23.33 -8.75
C GLY A 269 11.86 -24.68 -8.08
N ALA A 270 10.64 -24.93 -7.59
CA ALA A 270 10.25 -26.23 -7.04
C ALA A 270 10.12 -27.32 -8.13
N MET A 271 9.65 -26.96 -9.32
CA MET A 271 9.52 -27.87 -10.46
C MET A 271 10.89 -28.33 -10.99
N LEU A 272 11.83 -27.41 -11.16
CA LEU A 272 13.17 -27.70 -11.67
C LEU A 272 13.93 -28.68 -10.76
N LEU A 273 13.73 -28.60 -9.44
CA LEU A 273 14.28 -29.58 -8.52
C LEU A 273 13.81 -31.00 -8.84
N ARG A 274 12.52 -31.17 -9.19
CA ARG A 274 11.90 -32.47 -9.45
C ARG A 274 12.21 -33.02 -10.85
N ILE A 275 12.39 -32.15 -11.84
CA ILE A 275 12.67 -32.55 -13.23
C ILE A 275 14.18 -32.76 -13.44
N LEU A 276 15.00 -31.82 -12.96
CA LEU A 276 16.44 -31.82 -13.21
C LEU A 276 17.25 -32.51 -12.09
N ASN A 277 16.65 -32.78 -10.92
CA ASN A 277 17.34 -33.29 -9.73
C ASN A 277 18.55 -32.43 -9.30
N LYS A 278 18.54 -31.13 -9.65
CA LYS A 278 19.64 -30.18 -9.39
C LYS A 278 19.25 -29.15 -8.34
N VAL A 279 19.74 -29.31 -7.11
CA VAL A 279 19.55 -28.35 -6.00
C VAL A 279 20.03 -26.94 -6.38
N LYS A 280 21.09 -26.81 -7.18
CA LYS A 280 21.58 -25.51 -7.66
C LYS A 280 20.52 -24.75 -8.48
N SER A 281 19.78 -25.44 -9.35
CA SER A 281 18.74 -24.80 -10.17
C SER A 281 17.60 -24.27 -9.33
N HIS A 282 17.16 -25.06 -8.34
CA HIS A 282 16.20 -24.64 -7.34
C HIS A 282 16.70 -23.41 -6.58
N ALA A 283 17.90 -23.48 -6.01
CA ALA A 283 18.47 -22.39 -5.21
C ALA A 283 18.56 -21.08 -6.00
N VAL A 284 19.04 -21.12 -7.25
CA VAL A 284 19.15 -19.93 -8.11
C VAL A 284 17.78 -19.30 -8.36
N VAL A 285 16.79 -20.07 -8.80
CA VAL A 285 15.45 -19.55 -9.10
C VAL A 285 14.76 -19.03 -7.83
N GLN A 286 14.90 -19.72 -6.69
CA GLN A 286 14.35 -19.23 -5.41
C GLN A 286 15.03 -17.95 -4.93
N CYS A 287 16.34 -17.78 -5.15
CA CYS A 287 17.04 -16.54 -4.82
C CYS A 287 16.57 -15.38 -5.70
N ILE A 288 16.37 -15.60 -7.00
CA ILE A 288 15.79 -14.59 -7.90
C ILE A 288 14.40 -14.17 -7.40
N GLY A 289 13.54 -15.14 -7.08
CA GLY A 289 12.22 -14.85 -6.52
C GLY A 289 12.27 -14.09 -5.19
N LEU A 290 13.20 -14.44 -4.29
CA LEU A 290 13.38 -13.75 -3.02
C LEU A 290 13.84 -12.30 -3.20
N VAL A 291 14.76 -12.04 -4.13
CA VAL A 291 15.21 -10.66 -4.45
C VAL A 291 14.05 -9.83 -4.98
N LEU A 292 13.30 -10.35 -5.96
CA LEU A 292 12.14 -9.66 -6.52
C LEU A 292 11.06 -9.39 -5.46
N THR A 293 10.76 -10.39 -4.62
CA THR A 293 9.81 -10.23 -3.51
C THR A 293 10.32 -9.20 -2.50
N THR A 294 11.62 -9.18 -2.19
CA THR A 294 12.20 -8.19 -1.27
C THR A 294 12.06 -6.77 -1.82
N MET A 295 12.39 -6.55 -3.10
CA MET A 295 12.24 -5.25 -3.76
C MET A 295 10.78 -4.81 -3.81
N ALA A 296 9.87 -5.70 -4.19
CA ALA A 296 8.44 -5.41 -4.26
C ALA A 296 7.84 -5.14 -2.87
N THR A 297 8.23 -5.90 -1.84
CA THR A 297 7.80 -5.65 -0.45
C THR A 297 8.31 -4.31 0.06
N ALA A 298 9.57 -3.97 -0.21
CA ALA A 298 10.13 -2.65 0.16
C ALA A 298 9.34 -1.51 -0.50
N GLY A 299 9.06 -1.62 -1.81
CA GLY A 299 8.20 -0.66 -2.51
C GLY A 299 6.78 -0.59 -1.92
N GLY A 300 6.20 -1.73 -1.55
CA GLY A 300 4.88 -1.79 -0.91
C GLY A 300 4.84 -1.13 0.48
N ILE A 301 5.93 -1.21 1.24
CA ILE A 301 6.09 -0.53 2.54
C ILE A 301 6.17 0.99 2.34
N VAL A 302 6.96 1.46 1.37
CA VAL A 302 7.05 2.91 1.05
C VAL A 302 5.71 3.44 0.54
N MET A 303 5.03 2.71 -0.34
CA MET A 303 3.68 3.05 -0.76
C MET A 303 2.70 3.07 0.41
N SER A 304 2.87 2.17 1.39
CA SER A 304 1.99 2.12 2.57
C SER A 304 2.09 3.38 3.44
N SER A 305 3.23 4.08 3.48
CA SER A 305 3.33 5.32 4.24
C SER A 305 2.58 6.50 3.60
N LYS A 306 2.25 6.42 2.31
CA LYS A 306 1.54 7.49 1.59
C LYS A 306 0.04 7.53 1.87
N TYR A 307 -0.59 6.42 2.28
CA TYR A 307 -2.06 6.36 2.41
C TYR A 307 -2.50 6.08 3.85
N ASN A 308 -3.59 6.72 4.28
CA ASN A 308 -4.16 6.59 5.62
C ASN A 308 -4.64 5.16 5.91
N LYS A 309 -5.17 4.48 4.89
CA LYS A 309 -5.63 3.09 5.00
C LYS A 309 -4.50 2.07 5.16
N SER A 310 -3.26 2.41 4.81
CA SER A 310 -2.14 1.45 4.75
C SER A 310 -1.00 1.76 5.73
N LYS A 311 -0.84 3.00 6.19
CA LYS A 311 0.28 3.42 7.05
C LYS A 311 0.41 2.66 8.38
N ASN A 312 -0.67 2.07 8.86
CA ASN A 312 -0.71 1.32 10.12
C ASN A 312 -0.50 -0.20 9.98
N PHE A 313 -0.29 -0.72 8.76
CA PHE A 313 -0.03 -2.15 8.49
C PHE A 313 -1.06 -3.13 9.09
N ASN A 314 -2.33 -2.72 9.20
CA ASN A 314 -3.38 -3.48 9.88
C ASN A 314 -4.32 -4.25 8.92
N SER A 315 -4.10 -4.13 7.60
CA SER A 315 -4.91 -4.88 6.63
C SER A 315 -4.49 -6.35 6.56
N ALA A 316 -5.45 -7.22 6.24
CA ALA A 316 -5.17 -8.65 6.05
C ALA A 316 -4.06 -8.89 5.01
N HIS A 317 -4.07 -8.14 3.90
CA HIS A 317 -3.04 -8.23 2.87
C HIS A 317 -1.63 -7.92 3.40
N GLN A 318 -1.49 -6.86 4.19
CA GLN A 318 -0.20 -6.45 4.77
C GLN A 318 0.29 -7.45 5.81
N ILE A 319 -0.58 -7.86 6.75
CA ILE A 319 -0.21 -8.80 7.81
C ILE A 319 0.21 -10.15 7.21
N ILE A 320 -0.61 -10.72 6.32
CA ILE A 320 -0.30 -11.99 5.66
C ILE A 320 0.95 -11.85 4.79
N GLY A 321 1.07 -10.74 4.05
CA GLY A 321 2.24 -10.45 3.21
C GLY A 321 3.55 -10.38 3.99
N ILE A 322 3.56 -9.73 5.15
CA ILE A 322 4.74 -9.64 6.03
C ILE A 322 5.08 -11.02 6.61
N LEU A 323 4.09 -11.80 7.05
CA LEU A 323 4.31 -13.16 7.56
C LEU A 323 4.89 -14.08 6.47
N ILE A 324 4.37 -13.99 5.24
CA ILE A 324 4.92 -14.70 4.07
C ILE A 324 6.36 -14.26 3.82
N PHE A 325 6.64 -12.96 3.85
CA PHE A 325 7.99 -12.42 3.62
C PHE A 325 9.00 -12.95 4.65
N ILE A 326 8.65 -12.95 5.94
CA ILE A 326 9.47 -13.55 7.01
C ILE A 326 9.66 -15.05 6.76
N ALA A 327 8.59 -15.77 6.41
CA ALA A 327 8.64 -17.19 6.13
C ALA A 327 9.53 -17.55 4.93
N LEU A 328 9.64 -16.67 3.92
CA LEU A 328 10.55 -16.85 2.78
C LEU A 328 12.03 -16.75 3.19
N TRP A 329 12.38 -15.82 4.06
CA TRP A 329 13.74 -15.73 4.63
C TRP A 329 14.06 -16.93 5.53
N ALA A 330 13.08 -17.38 6.32
CA ALA A 330 13.20 -18.62 7.08
C ALA A 330 13.39 -19.82 6.15
N GLN A 331 12.69 -19.87 5.03
CA GLN A 331 12.82 -20.92 4.02
C GLN A 331 14.20 -21.00 3.38
N LEU A 332 14.78 -19.84 3.02
CA LEU A 332 16.16 -19.77 2.51
C LEU A 332 17.14 -20.32 3.55
N THR A 333 17.00 -19.87 4.80
CA THR A 333 17.87 -20.28 5.92
C THR A 333 17.78 -21.80 6.16
N LEU A 334 16.56 -22.33 6.29
CA LEU A 334 16.32 -23.77 6.45
C LEU A 334 16.86 -24.57 5.27
N GLY A 335 16.71 -24.08 4.04
CA GLY A 335 17.23 -24.72 2.83
C GLY A 335 18.75 -24.82 2.82
N ILE A 336 19.45 -23.74 3.16
CA ILE A 336 20.92 -23.70 3.23
C ILE A 336 21.43 -24.63 4.34
N LEU A 337 20.87 -24.53 5.55
CA LEU A 337 21.30 -25.33 6.70
C LEU A 337 21.05 -26.82 6.44
N ASN A 338 19.86 -27.20 5.96
CA ASN A 338 19.55 -28.58 5.61
C ASN A 338 20.50 -29.12 4.53
N HIS A 339 20.80 -28.33 3.49
CA HIS A 339 21.71 -28.79 2.43
C HIS A 339 23.15 -28.98 2.93
N ARG A 340 23.64 -28.10 3.79
CA ARG A 340 24.97 -28.22 4.41
C ARG A 340 25.05 -29.45 5.31
N THR A 341 24.09 -29.64 6.20
CA THR A 341 24.05 -30.82 7.08
C THR A 341 23.91 -32.11 6.28
N PHE A 342 23.06 -32.15 5.26
CA PHE A 342 22.91 -33.31 4.40
C PHE A 342 24.21 -33.68 3.67
N LYS A 343 24.98 -32.69 3.20
CA LYS A 343 26.30 -32.93 2.60
C LYS A 343 27.33 -33.48 3.59
N GLN A 344 27.22 -33.13 4.86
CA GLN A 344 28.15 -33.59 5.90
C GLN A 344 27.78 -34.97 6.44
N THR A 345 26.49 -35.25 6.65
CA THR A 345 26.03 -36.45 7.36
C THR A 345 25.40 -37.51 6.47
N GLY A 346 24.98 -37.16 5.25
CA GLY A 346 24.19 -38.03 4.37
C GLY A 346 22.78 -38.35 4.87
N GLN A 347 22.37 -37.80 6.03
CA GLN A 347 21.11 -38.14 6.68
C GLN A 347 20.04 -37.06 6.48
N LYS A 348 18.77 -37.50 6.47
CA LYS A 348 17.62 -36.59 6.44
C LYS A 348 17.51 -35.84 7.76
N THR A 349 17.31 -34.53 7.70
CA THR A 349 17.15 -33.68 8.89
C THR A 349 15.69 -33.32 9.14
N THR A 350 15.36 -32.94 10.38
CA THR A 350 14.07 -32.34 10.73
C THR A 350 13.85 -31.01 10.01
N MET A 351 14.90 -30.19 9.85
CA MET A 351 14.87 -28.95 9.07
C MET A 351 14.42 -29.18 7.63
N GLY A 352 14.88 -30.27 7.00
CA GLY A 352 14.45 -30.66 5.65
C GLY A 352 12.97 -31.00 5.57
N LYS A 353 12.38 -31.60 6.62
CA LYS A 353 10.92 -31.83 6.69
C LYS A 353 10.17 -30.51 6.81
N VAL A 354 10.60 -29.61 7.69
CA VAL A 354 9.99 -28.28 7.85
C VAL A 354 10.06 -27.50 6.54
N HIS A 355 11.23 -27.44 5.90
CA HIS A 355 11.43 -26.80 4.59
C HIS A 355 10.46 -27.34 3.52
N LEU A 356 10.30 -28.67 3.46
CA LEU A 356 9.43 -29.35 2.49
C LEU A 356 7.95 -28.96 2.63
N TYR A 357 7.43 -28.83 3.85
CA TYR A 357 6.02 -28.51 4.09
C TYR A 357 5.75 -27.01 4.11
N LEU A 358 6.64 -26.22 4.71
CA LEU A 358 6.50 -24.77 4.80
C LEU A 358 6.54 -24.12 3.40
N GLY A 359 7.26 -24.70 2.43
CA GLY A 359 7.47 -24.07 1.11
C GLY A 359 6.17 -23.95 0.32
N PRO A 360 5.47 -25.07 0.07
CA PRO A 360 4.14 -25.07 -0.53
C PRO A 360 3.11 -24.25 0.26
N ALA A 361 3.17 -24.27 1.60
CA ALA A 361 2.27 -23.48 2.44
C ALA A 361 2.45 -21.96 2.21
N VAL A 362 3.69 -21.48 2.13
CA VAL A 362 4.00 -20.07 1.85
C VAL A 362 3.54 -19.65 0.45
N ILE A 363 3.73 -20.51 -0.56
CA ILE A 363 3.25 -20.25 -1.93
C ILE A 363 1.71 -20.16 -1.95
N PHE A 364 1.03 -21.10 -1.29
CA PHE A 364 -0.42 -21.12 -1.21
C PHE A 364 -0.99 -19.88 -0.51
N LEU A 365 -0.39 -19.47 0.61
CA LEU A 365 -0.75 -18.22 1.29
C LEU A 365 -0.51 -17.00 0.38
N GLY A 366 0.57 -17.00 -0.42
CA GLY A 366 0.82 -15.98 -1.43
C GLY A 366 -0.27 -15.89 -2.48
N TRP A 367 -0.81 -17.03 -2.92
CA TRP A 367 -1.92 -17.07 -3.87
C TRP A 367 -3.21 -16.46 -3.32
N ILE A 368 -3.48 -16.65 -2.03
CA ILE A 368 -4.61 -16.03 -1.32
C ILE A 368 -4.33 -14.54 -1.06
N ASN A 369 -3.08 -14.17 -0.79
CA ASN A 369 -2.71 -12.80 -0.45
C ASN A 369 -2.83 -11.82 -1.63
N ALA A 370 -2.66 -12.30 -2.87
CA ALA A 370 -2.77 -11.47 -4.07
C ALA A 370 -4.19 -10.90 -4.30
N PRO A 371 -5.28 -11.68 -4.27
CA PRO A 371 -6.64 -11.14 -4.28
C PRO A 371 -6.94 -10.14 -3.16
N LEU A 372 -6.44 -10.40 -1.94
CA LEU A 372 -6.54 -9.44 -0.84
C LEU A 372 -5.85 -8.10 -1.18
N GLY A 373 -4.71 -8.17 -1.87
CA GLY A 373 -3.98 -7.00 -2.36
C GLY A 373 -4.74 -6.21 -3.43
N PHE A 374 -5.40 -6.89 -4.38
CA PHE A 374 -6.21 -6.22 -5.40
C PHE A 374 -7.40 -5.47 -4.80
N VAL A 375 -8.11 -6.10 -3.87
CA VAL A 375 -9.23 -5.46 -3.15
C VAL A 375 -8.71 -4.29 -2.31
N PHE A 376 -7.60 -4.47 -1.58
CA PHE A 376 -6.98 -3.42 -0.79
C PHE A 376 -6.51 -2.22 -1.64
N GLY A 377 -5.99 -2.51 -2.84
CA GLY A 377 -5.60 -1.53 -3.84
C GLY A 377 -6.77 -0.82 -4.53
N GLY A 378 -8.02 -1.22 -4.26
CA GLY A 378 -9.20 -0.62 -4.87
C GLY A 378 -9.49 -1.12 -6.30
N ASN A 379 -8.92 -2.26 -6.70
CA ASN A 379 -9.15 -2.86 -8.01
C ASN A 379 -9.60 -4.34 -7.88
N PRO A 380 -10.79 -4.60 -7.31
CA PRO A 380 -11.31 -5.97 -7.17
C PRO A 380 -11.52 -6.67 -8.53
N HIS A 381 -11.69 -5.93 -9.62
CA HIS A 381 -11.85 -6.49 -10.97
C HIS A 381 -10.62 -7.28 -11.44
N ALA A 382 -9.42 -6.94 -10.94
CA ALA A 382 -8.18 -7.67 -11.23
C ALA A 382 -8.17 -9.11 -10.66
N CYS A 383 -9.04 -9.43 -9.70
CA CYS A 383 -9.11 -10.77 -9.11
C CYS A 383 -9.50 -11.85 -10.15
N LEU A 384 -10.45 -11.55 -11.04
CA LEU A 384 -10.94 -12.52 -12.03
C LEU A 384 -9.85 -12.97 -13.02
N PRO A 385 -9.17 -12.07 -13.77
CA PRO A 385 -8.10 -12.48 -14.68
C PRO A 385 -6.95 -13.16 -13.93
N TYR A 386 -6.63 -12.71 -12.71
CA TYR A 386 -5.63 -13.38 -11.88
C TYR A 386 -5.97 -14.84 -11.57
N ILE A 387 -7.21 -15.12 -11.14
CA ILE A 387 -7.66 -16.50 -10.84
C ILE A 387 -7.59 -17.37 -12.09
N VAL A 388 -8.02 -16.86 -13.25
CA VAL A 388 -7.94 -17.60 -14.53
C VAL A 388 -6.49 -17.97 -14.85
N ILE A 389 -5.56 -17.01 -14.75
CA ILE A 389 -4.13 -17.25 -14.99
C ILE A 389 -3.57 -18.26 -13.99
N LEU A 390 -3.88 -18.10 -12.70
CA LEU A 390 -3.43 -19.01 -11.65
C LEU A 390 -3.89 -20.45 -11.92
N LEU A 391 -5.17 -20.64 -12.25
CA LEU A 391 -5.72 -21.97 -12.58
C LEU A 391 -5.04 -22.58 -13.81
N ALA A 392 -4.83 -21.79 -14.87
CA ALA A 392 -4.11 -22.25 -16.05
C ALA A 392 -2.68 -22.71 -15.71
N VAL A 393 -1.95 -21.96 -14.89
CA VAL A 393 -0.60 -22.32 -14.44
C VAL A 393 -0.60 -23.58 -13.57
N ILE A 394 -1.58 -23.74 -12.67
CA ILE A 394 -1.74 -24.96 -11.87
C ILE A 394 -1.97 -26.17 -12.77
N ILE A 395 -2.85 -26.05 -13.78
CA ILE A 395 -3.11 -27.12 -14.75
C ILE A 395 -1.82 -27.48 -15.48
N VAL A 396 -1.10 -26.50 -16.02
CA VAL A 396 0.19 -26.74 -16.71
C VAL A 396 1.19 -27.43 -15.79
N TYR A 397 1.33 -26.97 -14.55
CA TYR A 397 2.23 -27.58 -13.56
C TYR A 397 1.86 -29.03 -13.26
N LEU A 398 0.56 -29.33 -13.07
CA LEU A 398 0.08 -30.69 -12.83
C LEU A 398 0.28 -31.58 -14.06
N SER A 399 0.03 -31.08 -15.27
CA SER A 399 0.28 -31.78 -16.53
C SER A 399 1.76 -32.11 -16.71
N LEU A 400 2.67 -31.14 -16.50
CA LEU A 400 4.11 -31.38 -16.57
C LEU A 400 4.56 -32.41 -15.54
N ARG A 401 4.03 -32.34 -14.31
CA ARG A 401 4.32 -33.33 -13.27
C ARG A 401 3.83 -34.73 -13.68
N PHE A 402 2.60 -34.84 -14.18
CA PHE A 402 2.01 -36.09 -14.62
C PHE A 402 2.81 -36.71 -15.78
N CYS A 403 3.15 -35.91 -16.80
CA CYS A 403 4.00 -36.32 -17.92
C CYS A 403 5.38 -36.78 -17.43
N SER A 404 6.03 -36.04 -16.53
CA SER A 404 7.33 -36.44 -15.98
C SER A 404 7.28 -37.79 -15.25
N HIS A 405 6.18 -38.06 -14.52
CA HIS A 405 5.96 -39.32 -13.83
C HIS A 405 5.79 -40.49 -14.81
N LEU A 406 4.97 -40.30 -15.86
CA LEU A 406 4.77 -41.30 -16.90
C LEU A 406 6.04 -41.58 -17.71
N CYS A 407 6.82 -40.56 -18.05
CA CYS A 407 8.07 -40.70 -18.80
C CYS A 407 9.16 -41.43 -17.99
N CYS A 408 9.29 -41.18 -16.68
CA CYS A 408 10.21 -41.91 -15.82
C CYS A 408 9.79 -43.39 -15.63
N GLY A 409 8.50 -43.68 -15.49
CA GLY A 409 8.00 -45.05 -15.42
C GLY A 409 8.26 -45.88 -16.69
N LYS A 410 8.26 -45.23 -17.87
CA LYS A 410 8.59 -45.88 -19.14
C LYS A 410 10.09 -46.14 -19.33
N ARG A 411 10.98 -45.28 -18.80
CA ARG A 411 12.44 -45.49 -18.87
C ARG A 411 12.89 -46.69 -18.02
N LEU A 412 12.40 -46.81 -16.79
CA LEU A 412 12.71 -47.96 -15.92
C LEU A 412 12.21 -49.30 -16.50
N LYS A 413 11.05 -49.31 -17.19
CA LYS A 413 10.56 -50.50 -17.90
C LYS A 413 11.38 -50.87 -19.13
N LYS A 414 12.00 -49.90 -19.80
CA LYS A 414 12.85 -50.12 -20.98
C LYS A 414 14.23 -50.66 -20.57
N ASP A 415 14.76 -50.21 -19.45
CA ASP A 415 16.06 -50.65 -18.92
C ASP A 415 15.97 -52.01 -18.21
N GLY A 416 14.78 -52.40 -17.71
CA GLY A 416 14.52 -53.72 -17.13
C GLY A 416 14.18 -54.83 -18.14
N ALA A 417 14.16 -54.53 -19.44
CA ALA A 417 13.80 -55.47 -20.52
C ALA A 417 14.97 -55.81 -21.46
N GLY A 418 16.23 -55.70 -20.98
CA GLY A 418 17.42 -56.23 -21.66
C GLY A 418 17.59 -57.74 -21.39
N PRO A 419 18.10 -58.54 -22.36
CA PRO A 419 18.20 -59.98 -22.22
C PRO A 419 19.18 -60.37 -21.10
N ARG A 420 18.73 -61.28 -20.21
CA ARG A 420 19.55 -61.89 -19.16
C ARG A 420 20.70 -62.69 -19.77
N GLN A 421 21.92 -62.17 -19.76
CA GLN A 421 23.15 -62.98 -19.80
C GLN A 421 24.31 -62.29 -19.06
N ALA A 422 25.07 -63.15 -18.35
CA ALA A 422 26.44 -63.00 -17.84
C ALA A 422 26.66 -62.45 -16.41
N GLU A 423 27.35 -63.31 -15.65
CA GLU A 423 27.87 -63.20 -14.30
C GLU A 423 28.99 -62.14 -14.17
N GLY A 424 29.19 -61.67 -12.93
CA GLY A 424 30.50 -61.29 -12.40
C GLY A 424 31.16 -60.01 -12.93
N ALA A 425 30.82 -58.86 -12.37
CA ALA A 425 31.74 -57.72 -12.27
C ALA A 425 31.35 -56.79 -11.11
N MET A 426 32.12 -56.86 -10.02
CA MET A 426 32.25 -55.78 -9.04
C MET A 426 33.03 -54.64 -9.72
N GLN A 427 32.37 -53.52 -10.02
CA GLN A 427 33.07 -52.27 -10.34
C GLN A 427 32.28 -51.06 -9.84
N ALA A 428 33.03 -50.14 -9.25
CA ALA A 428 32.61 -48.97 -8.50
C ALA A 428 31.83 -47.91 -9.30
N GLY A 429 30.92 -47.24 -8.57
CA GLY A 429 30.74 -45.79 -8.59
C GLY A 429 30.16 -45.14 -9.85
N VAL A 430 28.83 -44.96 -9.86
CA VAL A 430 28.20 -43.75 -10.41
C VAL A 430 27.01 -43.37 -9.50
N GLU A 431 27.15 -42.24 -8.80
CA GLU A 431 26.11 -41.64 -7.96
C GLU A 431 24.91 -41.19 -8.80
N GLY A 432 23.73 -41.74 -8.50
CA GLY A 432 22.45 -41.27 -9.00
C GLY A 432 21.41 -41.39 -7.90
N TYR A 433 21.19 -40.31 -7.15
CA TYR A 433 20.23 -40.28 -6.03
C TYR A 433 18.78 -40.49 -6.51
N GLN A 434 18.20 -41.61 -6.10
CA GLN A 434 16.77 -41.89 -6.21
C GLN A 434 16.06 -41.34 -4.97
N TYR A 435 15.16 -40.36 -5.15
CA TYR A 435 14.21 -39.98 -4.10
C TYR A 435 13.12 -41.06 -3.98
N PRO A 436 12.67 -41.45 -2.78
CA PRO A 436 11.57 -42.39 -2.63
C PRO A 436 10.26 -41.77 -3.11
N GLN A 437 9.68 -42.32 -4.18
CA GLN A 437 8.24 -42.25 -4.43
C GLN A 437 7.56 -43.15 -3.39
N PHE A 438 6.57 -42.63 -2.66
CA PHE A 438 5.67 -43.49 -1.89
C PHE A 438 4.22 -43.14 -2.16
N GLY A 439 3.51 -44.17 -2.61
CA GLY A 439 2.07 -44.20 -2.82
C GLY A 439 1.63 -45.59 -3.26
N SER A 440 1.63 -46.57 -2.36
CA SER A 440 0.65 -47.66 -2.39
C SER A 440 0.52 -48.28 -0.99
N VAL A 441 -0.64 -48.10 -0.38
CA VAL A 441 -1.05 -48.78 0.85
C VAL A 441 -1.26 -50.26 0.49
N GLY A 442 -0.42 -51.14 1.02
CA GLY A 442 -0.52 -52.59 0.87
C GLY A 442 -1.13 -53.21 2.12
N VAL A 443 -2.29 -53.84 1.93
CA VAL A 443 -3.07 -54.60 2.90
C VAL A 443 -2.25 -55.79 3.44
N GLY A 444 -2.19 -55.94 4.76
CA GLY A 444 -1.55 -57.08 5.41
C GLY A 444 -2.46 -58.30 5.46
N ALA A 445 -1.94 -59.45 5.01
CA ALA A 445 -2.43 -60.79 5.34
C ALA A 445 -1.27 -61.55 6.03
N GLY A 446 -1.59 -62.25 7.11
CA GLY A 446 -0.65 -62.72 8.11
C GLY A 446 0.18 -63.97 7.78
N GLY A 447 1.02 -64.36 8.75
CA GLY A 447 1.77 -65.61 8.76
C GLY A 447 2.84 -65.63 9.86
N GLN A 448 2.63 -66.48 10.87
CA GLN A 448 3.50 -66.72 12.03
C GLN A 448 4.80 -67.47 11.67
N GLY A 449 5.83 -67.34 12.52
CA GLY A 449 6.96 -68.28 12.56
C GLY A 449 8.09 -67.84 13.51
N GLN A 450 8.29 -68.59 14.59
CA GLN A 450 9.28 -68.41 15.65
C GLN A 450 10.69 -68.87 15.26
N GLY A 451 11.73 -68.41 15.97
CA GLY A 451 13.03 -69.08 16.03
C GLY A 451 14.19 -68.17 16.48
N GLU A 452 14.55 -68.23 17.76
CA GLU A 452 15.79 -67.67 18.32
C GLU A 452 16.99 -68.56 18.01
N THR A 453 18.18 -67.98 17.74
CA THR A 453 19.46 -68.64 18.05
C THR A 453 20.60 -67.62 18.17
N TYR A 454 21.31 -67.66 19.30
CA TYR A 454 22.53 -66.93 19.62
C TYR A 454 23.75 -67.46 18.85
N MET A 455 24.68 -66.59 18.42
CA MET A 455 26.12 -66.91 18.42
C MET A 455 27.02 -65.66 18.34
N GLN A 456 28.06 -65.67 19.17
CA GLN A 456 29.06 -64.62 19.41
C GLN A 456 30.11 -64.48 18.28
N PRO A 457 30.87 -63.36 18.19
CA PRO A 457 31.95 -63.17 17.21
C PRO A 457 33.35 -63.48 17.78
N PRO A 458 34.29 -63.94 16.94
CA PRO A 458 35.71 -63.61 17.15
C PRO A 458 36.49 -63.37 15.82
N PRO A 459 37.79 -63.05 15.82
CA PRO A 459 38.41 -61.83 16.37
C PRO A 459 39.37 -61.14 15.36
N SER A 460 39.91 -59.99 15.76
CA SER A 460 40.96 -59.21 15.08
C SER A 460 42.34 -59.87 15.10
N TYR A 461 43.12 -59.72 14.04
CA TYR A 461 44.58 -59.93 14.02
C TYR A 461 45.34 -58.73 13.42
N SER A 462 46.53 -58.51 13.96
CA SER A 462 47.40 -57.34 13.80
C SER A 462 48.76 -57.72 13.17
N ARG A 463 49.44 -56.69 12.59
CA ARG A 463 50.90 -56.47 12.31
C ARG A 463 51.52 -56.86 10.95
N HIS A 464 51.85 -55.81 10.14
CA HIS A 464 53.18 -55.26 9.69
C HIS A 464 54.39 -56.18 9.41
N PRO A 465 55.52 -55.74 8.76
CA PRO A 465 55.85 -54.53 7.94
C PRO A 465 56.70 -54.79 6.66
N TYR A 466 56.94 -53.75 5.83
CA TYR A 466 58.21 -53.56 5.10
C TYR A 466 58.44 -52.09 4.72
N GLU A 467 59.72 -51.72 4.63
CA GLU A 467 60.31 -50.40 4.83
C GLU A 467 61.18 -50.01 3.62
N ARG A 468 61.16 -48.74 3.16
CA ARG A 468 62.33 -47.93 2.70
C ARG A 468 61.92 -46.48 2.28
N GLN A 469 62.50 -45.47 2.92
CA GLN A 469 62.50 -44.00 2.64
C GLN A 469 63.67 -43.59 1.68
N PRO A 470 63.99 -42.30 1.32
CA PRO A 470 63.56 -40.97 1.84
C PRO A 470 63.39 -39.77 0.83
N SER A 471 63.09 -38.59 1.41
CA SER A 471 63.21 -37.17 0.96
C SER A 471 61.88 -36.51 0.53
N TYR A 472 61.48 -35.30 0.97
CA TYR A 472 62.16 -34.15 1.59
C TYR A 472 61.17 -33.35 2.50
N ARG A 473 61.74 -32.62 3.46
CA ARG A 473 61.22 -31.72 4.53
C ARG A 473 60.43 -30.53 3.94
N SER A 474 59.44 -29.86 4.55
CA SER A 474 59.34 -29.08 5.82
C SER A 474 57.90 -28.51 5.85
N GLU A 475 57.14 -28.23 6.91
CA GLU A 475 57.32 -28.09 8.36
C GLU A 475 55.91 -28.10 8.99
N ASP A 476 55.77 -28.76 10.15
CA ASP A 476 54.57 -28.80 10.99
C ASP A 476 54.51 -27.61 11.94
N VAL A 477 53.29 -27.16 12.28
CA VAL A 477 53.00 -26.57 13.61
C VAL A 477 51.94 -27.44 14.27
N MET A 478 52.38 -28.25 15.24
CA MET A 478 51.53 -29.05 16.14
C MET A 478 51.07 -28.22 17.33
N LEU A 479 49.77 -28.28 17.60
CA LEU A 479 49.14 -27.89 18.87
C LEU A 479 49.54 -28.90 19.96
N ARG A 480 49.90 -28.42 21.16
CA ARG A 480 50.04 -29.24 22.37
C ARG A 480 48.91 -29.00 23.38
N PRO A 481 48.59 -30.00 24.23
CA PRO A 481 47.36 -30.07 24.99
C PRO A 481 47.48 -29.63 26.45
N VAL A 482 46.29 -29.50 27.05
CA VAL A 482 45.94 -29.17 28.43
C VAL A 482 46.57 -30.12 29.44
N GLU A 483 47.12 -29.56 30.52
CA GLU A 483 47.22 -30.24 31.82
C GLU A 483 46.86 -29.30 32.99
N SER A 484 46.14 -29.90 33.93
CA SER A 484 45.55 -29.39 35.16
C SER A 484 46.56 -29.13 36.27
N ARG A 485 46.30 -28.12 37.12
CA ARG A 485 46.60 -28.25 38.56
C ARG A 485 45.75 -27.32 39.41
N GLU A 486 45.18 -27.92 40.45
CA GLU A 486 44.39 -27.33 41.51
C GLU A 486 45.21 -26.44 42.45
N SER A 487 44.46 -25.61 43.18
CA SER A 487 44.56 -25.35 44.64
C SER A 487 44.88 -23.92 45.06
N ALA A 488 44.18 -23.56 46.15
CA ALA A 488 44.33 -22.40 47.03
C ALA A 488 43.73 -21.09 46.50
N LEU A 489 43.05 -20.25 47.28
CA LEU A 489 42.40 -20.32 48.59
C LEU A 489 41.82 -18.91 48.78
N ALA A 490 40.67 -18.82 49.44
CA ALA A 490 40.26 -17.70 50.29
C ALA A 490 40.08 -16.29 49.70
N GLY A 491 38.95 -15.66 50.07
CA GLY A 491 39.00 -14.25 50.47
C GLY A 491 37.99 -13.30 49.84
N GLN A 492 36.82 -13.23 50.47
CA GLN A 492 36.10 -11.99 50.81
C GLN A 492 35.64 -11.00 49.71
N GLN A 493 34.31 -11.04 49.54
CA GLN A 493 33.36 -10.01 50.00
C GLN A 493 33.11 -8.75 49.16
N ALA A 494 31.81 -8.51 48.98
CA ALA A 494 31.16 -7.44 48.24
C ALA A 494 31.13 -6.09 49.00
N ALA A 495 31.08 -4.99 48.25
CA ALA A 495 30.48 -3.73 48.69
C ALA A 495 29.91 -2.91 47.51
N GLN A 496 28.58 -2.85 47.53
CA GLN A 496 27.55 -1.91 47.05
C GLN A 496 27.89 -0.43 46.67
N PRO A 497 26.92 0.31 46.08
CA PRO A 497 27.10 1.41 45.11
C PRO A 497 27.12 2.81 45.74
N ARG A 498 27.43 3.84 44.93
CA ARG A 498 27.27 5.25 45.31
C ARG A 498 26.46 6.06 44.29
N ALA A 499 25.69 6.99 44.84
CA ALA A 499 24.56 7.70 44.27
C ALA A 499 24.88 8.95 43.43
N MET A 500 23.87 9.32 42.64
CA MET A 500 23.41 10.65 42.21
C MET A 500 24.40 11.83 42.27
N ILE A 501 24.69 12.37 41.09
CA ILE A 501 24.56 13.81 40.76
C ILE A 501 23.79 13.89 39.43
#